data_AF-A0A940KR95-F1
#
_entry.id   AF-A0A940KR95-F1
#
_cell.length_a   1.000
_cell.length_b   1.000
_cell.length_c   1.000
_cell.angle_alpha   90.00
_cell.angle_beta   90.00
_cell.angle_gamma   90.00
#
_symmetry.space_group_name_H-M   'P 1'
#
loop_
_entity.id
_entity.type
_entity.pdbx_description
1 polymer ?
#
loop_
_entity_poly.entity_id
_entity_poly.type
_entity_poly.pdbx_seq_one_letter_code
_entity_poly.pdbx_strand_id
1 'polypeptide(L)'
;RQGGYSAPTINNLKKVTIDLKPSGIMQARAGRTPNIHLMADILKVFNGPTSLSIAANPTVMFSDYSTRVSANYSSIFYHDHTEN
;
A
#
# COMPACT_ATOMS: atom_id res chain seq x y z
N ARG A 1 -6.58 4.57 37.26
CA ARG A 1 -5.59 5.04 36.27
C ARG A 1 -5.24 3.87 35.36
N GLN A 2 -5.51 3.96 34.05
CA GLN A 2 -4.75 3.36 32.93
C GLN A 2 -5.64 3.33 31.69
N GLY A 3 -5.30 4.13 30.69
CA GLY A 3 -6.05 4.28 29.45
C GLY A 3 -5.51 5.43 28.61
N GLY A 4 -4.41 5.20 27.90
CA GLY A 4 -4.12 5.90 26.64
C GLY A 4 -3.51 7.31 26.67
N TYR A 5 -3.31 7.97 27.82
CA TYR A 5 -2.74 9.33 27.82
C TYR A 5 -1.22 9.42 27.66
N SER A 6 -0.47 8.30 27.74
CA SER A 6 1.01 8.31 27.73
C SER A 6 1.65 7.57 26.55
N ALA A 7 0.88 6.87 25.72
CA ALA A 7 1.41 6.11 24.59
C ALA A 7 1.16 6.86 23.27
N PRO A 8 2.18 7.02 22.39
CA PRO A 8 1.99 7.63 21.08
C PRO A 8 0.88 6.93 20.29
N THR A 9 0.05 7.70 19.58
CA THR A 9 -0.93 7.14 18.66
C THR A 9 -0.20 6.44 17.51
N ILE A 10 -0.36 5.11 17.40
CA ILE A 10 0.14 4.33 16.27
C ILE A 10 -0.53 4.82 14.98
N ASN A 11 0.27 5.14 13.97
CA ASN A 11 -0.20 5.55 12.66
C ASN A 11 0.18 4.51 11.59
N ASN A 12 -0.83 3.78 11.12
CA ASN A 12 -0.67 2.77 10.07
C ASN A 12 -0.98 3.29 8.65
N LEU A 13 -1.33 4.57 8.51
CA LEU A 13 -1.58 5.17 7.20
C LEU A 13 -0.26 5.35 6.43
N LYS A 14 -0.25 4.95 5.16
CA LYS A 14 0.89 5.11 4.25
C LYS A 14 0.50 5.97 3.06
N LYS A 15 1.35 6.92 2.72
CA LYS A 15 1.26 7.69 1.47
C LYS A 15 2.24 7.08 0.48
N VAL A 16 1.75 6.75 -0.72
CA VAL A 16 2.57 6.24 -1.82
C VAL A 16 2.60 7.24 -2.96
N THR A 17 3.75 7.34 -3.62
CA THR A 17 3.93 8.10 -4.86
C THR A 17 4.37 7.10 -5.92
N ILE A 18 3.64 7.01 -7.02
CA ILE A 18 3.91 6.08 -8.11
C ILE A 18 4.41 6.88 -9.30
N ASP A 19 5.60 6.54 -9.80
CA ASP A 19 6.09 7.07 -11.08
C ASP A 19 5.38 6.33 -12.22
N LEU A 20 4.72 7.08 -13.10
CA LEU A 20 3.98 6.55 -14.24
C LEU A 20 4.84 6.41 -15.50
N LYS A 21 6.06 6.94 -15.51
CA LYS A 21 6.93 6.87 -16.69
C LYS A 21 7.31 5.44 -17.09
N PRO A 22 7.63 4.51 -16.16
CA PRO A 22 8.13 3.18 -16.51
C PRO A 22 7.15 2.34 -17.34
N SER A 23 5.84 2.45 -17.09
CA SER A 23 4.82 1.62 -17.76
C SER A 23 3.98 2.41 -18.77
N GLY A 24 4.53 3.49 -19.30
CA GLY A 24 3.96 4.23 -20.42
C GLY A 24 3.58 5.67 -20.07
N ILE A 25 4.02 6.61 -20.92
CA ILE A 25 3.74 8.03 -20.76
C ILE A 25 2.38 8.36 -21.39
N MET A 26 1.53 9.00 -20.61
CA MET A 26 0.24 9.53 -21.08
C MET A 26 0.43 10.61 -22.15
N GLN A 27 -0.31 10.51 -23.24
CA GLN A 27 -0.32 11.48 -24.33
C GLN A 27 -1.73 12.02 -24.52
N ALA A 28 -1.95 13.30 -24.20
CA ALA A 28 -3.19 13.97 -24.51
C ALA A 28 -3.32 14.13 -26.04
N ARG A 29 -4.33 13.49 -26.64
CA ARG A 29 -4.63 13.59 -28.07
C ARG A 29 -6.09 13.99 -28.25
N ALA A 30 -6.35 14.90 -29.18
CA ALA A 30 -7.71 15.31 -29.50
C ALA A 30 -8.55 14.08 -29.92
N GLY A 31 -9.72 13.92 -29.33
CA GLY A 31 -10.64 12.81 -29.60
C GLY A 31 -10.26 11.47 -28.96
N ARG A 32 -9.26 11.42 -28.07
CA ARG A 32 -8.93 10.22 -27.27
C ARG A 32 -8.93 10.54 -25.77
N THR A 33 -9.27 9.54 -24.97
CA THR A 33 -9.22 9.60 -23.50
C THR A 33 -8.22 8.56 -23.02
N PRO A 34 -7.02 8.98 -22.59
CA PRO A 34 -6.04 8.04 -22.05
C PRO A 34 -6.49 7.48 -20.69
N ASN A 35 -6.12 6.24 -20.41
CA ASN A 35 -6.42 5.54 -19.15
C ASN A 35 -5.13 5.12 -18.45
N ILE A 36 -5.07 5.30 -17.14
CA ILE A 36 -3.98 4.83 -16.29
C ILE A 36 -4.48 3.63 -15.50
N HIS A 37 -3.85 2.48 -15.71
CA HIS A 37 -4.16 1.26 -14.98
C HIS A 37 -3.23 1.15 -13.76
N LEU A 38 -3.81 1.31 -12.58
CA LEU A 38 -3.15 1.04 -11.31
C LEU A 38 -3.63 -0.30 -10.78
N MET A 39 -2.69 -1.12 -10.33
CA MET A 39 -3.00 -2.43 -9.77
C MET A 39 -2.46 -2.56 -8.35
N ALA A 40 -3.04 -3.50 -7.61
CA ALA A 40 -2.62 -3.86 -6.26
C ALA A 40 -2.23 -5.35 -6.22
N ASP A 41 -0.99 -5.63 -5.86
CA ASP A 41 -0.54 -6.98 -5.55
C ASP A 41 -0.87 -7.30 -4.09
N ILE A 42 -2.01 -7.95 -3.87
CA ILE A 42 -2.51 -8.28 -2.53
C ILE A 42 -1.62 -9.32 -1.83
N LEU A 43 -0.88 -10.15 -2.57
CA LEU A 43 0.03 -11.12 -1.96
C LEU A 43 1.10 -10.40 -1.13
N LYS A 44 1.54 -9.21 -1.58
CA LYS A 44 2.51 -8.37 -0.84
C LYS A 44 2.01 -7.86 0.51
N VAL A 45 0.69 -7.87 0.78
CA VAL A 45 0.17 -7.64 2.14
C VAL A 45 0.74 -8.69 3.10
N PHE A 46 0.90 -9.93 2.63
CA PHE A 46 1.37 -11.06 3.42
C PHE A 46 2.88 -11.24 3.38
N ASN A 47 3.53 -10.96 2.25
CA ASN A 47 4.94 -11.29 2.03
C ASN A 47 5.81 -10.14 1.55
N GLY A 48 5.39 -8.89 1.80
CA GLY A 48 6.22 -7.71 1.59
C GLY A 48 7.43 -7.66 2.55
N PRO A 49 7.89 -6.45 2.97
CA PRO A 49 8.96 -6.31 3.95
C PRO A 49 8.77 -7.12 5.24
N THR A 50 7.53 -7.36 5.65
CA THR A 50 7.17 -8.23 6.78
C THR A 50 6.42 -9.46 6.27
N SER A 51 6.89 -10.66 6.58
CA SER A 51 6.12 -11.88 6.36
C SER A 51 5.07 -12.06 7.46
N LEU A 52 3.80 -11.88 7.11
CA LEU A 52 2.64 -12.12 7.98
C LEU A 52 2.24 -13.60 7.93
N SER A 53 2.10 -14.21 9.11
CA SER A 53 1.47 -15.52 9.27
C SER A 53 0.18 -15.37 10.08
N ILE A 54 -0.95 -15.72 9.48
CA ILE A 54 -2.26 -15.69 10.16
C ILE A 54 -2.29 -16.73 11.29
N ALA A 55 -1.69 -17.89 11.10
CA ALA A 55 -1.62 -18.92 12.15
C ALA A 55 -0.88 -18.42 13.40
N ALA A 56 0.18 -17.63 13.21
CA ALA A 56 0.94 -17.04 14.32
C ALA A 56 0.30 -15.75 14.88
N ASN A 57 -0.40 -14.98 14.03
CA ASN A 57 -1.03 -13.71 14.38
C ASN A 57 -2.48 -13.69 13.85
N PRO A 58 -3.40 -14.44 14.48
CA PRO A 58 -4.77 -14.61 13.97
C PRO A 58 -5.58 -13.32 14.02
N THR A 59 -5.16 -12.37 14.86
CA THR A 59 -5.76 -11.05 14.98
C THR A 59 -4.65 -10.00 15.06
N VAL A 60 -4.71 -9.01 14.16
CA VAL A 60 -3.81 -7.85 14.17
C VAL A 60 -4.65 -6.59 14.32
N MET A 61 -4.70 -6.06 15.55
CA MET A 61 -5.38 -4.81 15.89
C MET A 61 -4.33 -3.71 16.10
N PHE A 62 -4.56 -2.77 17.03
CA PHE A 62 -3.66 -1.67 17.34
C PHE A 62 -2.50 -2.13 18.25
N SER A 63 -1.45 -2.66 17.64
CA SER A 63 -0.22 -3.09 18.32
C SER A 63 1.02 -2.71 17.52
N ASP A 64 2.21 -2.81 18.14
CA ASP A 64 3.48 -2.58 17.44
C ASP A 64 3.62 -3.44 16.18
N TYR A 65 3.09 -4.68 16.20
CA TYR A 65 3.11 -5.56 15.04
C TYR A 65 2.34 -4.98 13.84
N SER A 66 1.24 -4.26 14.08
CA SER A 66 0.46 -3.60 13.02
C SER A 66 1.25 -2.53 12.27
N THR A 67 2.28 -1.94 12.88
CA THR A 67 3.19 -0.99 12.19
C THR A 67 4.05 -1.69 11.15
N ARG A 68 4.43 -2.94 11.41
CA ARG A 68 5.22 -3.77 10.50
C ARG A 68 4.37 -4.29 9.35
N VAL A 69 3.16 -4.77 9.66
CA VAL A 69 2.19 -5.17 8.64
C VAL A 69 1.83 -3.98 7.74
N SER A 70 1.59 -2.78 8.31
CA SER A 70 1.28 -1.61 7.50
C SER A 70 2.43 -1.12 6.62
N ALA A 71 3.68 -1.45 6.94
CA ALA A 71 4.82 -1.17 6.06
C ALA A 71 4.73 -1.94 4.72
N ASN A 72 4.02 -3.07 4.69
CA ASN A 72 3.81 -3.83 3.46
C ASN A 72 2.96 -3.07 2.43
N TYR A 73 2.00 -2.27 2.91
CA TYR A 73 1.02 -1.55 2.07
C TYR A 73 1.67 -0.59 1.09
N SER A 74 2.84 -0.03 1.43
CA SER A 74 3.54 0.92 0.56
C SER A 74 4.03 0.30 -0.75
N SER A 75 4.09 -1.03 -0.84
CA SER A 75 4.65 -1.76 -1.98
C SER A 75 3.62 -2.51 -2.83
N ILE A 76 2.33 -2.45 -2.45
CA ILE A 76 1.28 -3.23 -3.10
C ILE A 76 0.80 -2.55 -4.39
N PHE A 77 0.79 -1.23 -4.43
CA PHE A 77 0.32 -0.47 -5.59
C PHE A 77 1.43 -0.26 -6.60
N TYR A 78 1.14 -0.51 -7.87
CA TYR A 78 2.06 -0.24 -8.97
C TYR A 78 1.31 0.25 -10.21
N HIS A 79 2.05 0.94 -11.09
CA HIS A 79 1.58 1.31 -12.41
C HIS A 79 1.73 0.12 -13.35
N ASP A 80 0.61 -0.46 -13.76
CA ASP A 80 0.60 -1.62 -14.65
C ASP A 80 0.86 -1.17 -16.10
N HIS A 81 0.00 -0.29 -16.63
CA HIS A 81 0.23 0.35 -17.92
C HIS A 81 -0.58 1.64 -18.10
N THR A 82 -0.21 2.42 -19.13
CA THR A 82 -1.01 3.53 -19.66
C THR A 82 -1.50 3.18 -21.06
N GLU A 83 -2.82 3.29 -21.29
CA GLU A 83 -3.45 3.18 -22.61
C GLU A 83 -3.78 4.59 -23.14
N ASN A 84 -3.57 4.85 -24.43
CA ASN A 84 -3.72 6.18 -25.05
C ASN A 84 -4.72 6.20 -26.21
#